data_AF-A0A7C5M6Z2-F1
#
_entry.id   AF-A0A7C5M6Z2-F1
#
_cell.length_a   1.000
_cell.length_b   1.000
_cell.length_c   1.000
_cell.angle_alpha   90.00
_cell.angle_beta   90.00
_cell.angle_gamma   90.00
#
_symmetry.space_group_name_H-M   'P 1'
#
loop_
_entity.id
_entity.type
_entity.pdbx_description
1 polymer ?
#
loop_
_entity_poly.entity_id
_entity_poly.type
_entity_poly.pdbx_seq_one_letter_code
_entity_poly.pdbx_strand_id
1 'polypeptide(L)'
;MNRCTFSLFCISYLVPWIAWSDDLDEALKRWDTKTALELVQTARDLPRSKAAALYGYMAFLEGDYGRAEGLLRKVSGPDRGTKALLTIVAFTRATTQDMVVATSEKGHFSLKYRPGHDEAAVFYILEAAEAMWDVLMRRFDAHLEGPVRIELLPSFEALAASTGLNMPEVHESGAVAVCKFNKVMLVSPSALPWGYPYADTMAHELTHYVLTRLGGEDLPLWFQEGVAKYLESTWRGKEPGQLTRGARERLATAVVEGRLIPFDSMRDSLAWLPADAVSLAFAELSS
;
A
#
# COMPACT_ATOMS: atom_id res chain seq x y z
N MET A 1 12.10 28.08 1.86
CA MET A 1 12.83 26.91 1.30
C MET A 1 11.82 25.78 1.17
N ASN A 2 11.42 25.47 -0.07
CA ASN A 2 10.42 24.46 -0.39
C ASN A 2 10.90 23.09 0.11
N ARG A 3 10.22 22.53 1.11
CA ARG A 3 10.45 21.18 1.60
C ARG A 3 9.52 20.25 0.82
N CYS A 4 10.08 19.46 -0.10
CA CYS A 4 9.36 18.37 -0.77
C CYS A 4 8.91 17.35 0.30
N THR A 5 7.61 17.08 0.32
CA THR A 5 6.96 16.04 1.10
C THR A 5 7.31 14.67 0.52
N PHE A 6 8.32 14.01 1.09
CA PHE A 6 8.55 12.58 0.90
C PHE A 6 7.79 11.83 2.00
N SER A 7 6.59 11.38 1.67
CA SER A 7 5.85 10.39 2.44
C SER A 7 5.82 9.11 1.61
N LEU A 8 6.10 7.96 2.24
CA LEU A 8 5.98 6.63 1.65
C LEU A 8 4.60 6.38 1.00
N PHE A 9 3.61 7.16 1.40
CA PHE A 9 2.21 7.12 0.95
C PHE A 9 1.78 8.29 0.03
N CYS A 10 2.66 9.25 -0.29
CA CYS A 10 2.27 10.36 -1.18
C CYS A 10 2.41 9.99 -2.66
N ILE A 11 1.27 9.85 -3.34
CA ILE A 11 1.14 9.61 -4.79
C ILE A 11 1.54 10.81 -5.65
N SER A 12 1.78 11.98 -5.04
CA SER A 12 1.93 13.25 -5.75
C SER A 12 3.06 13.30 -6.78
N TYR A 13 4.00 12.35 -6.84
CA TYR A 13 5.14 12.41 -7.78
C TYR A 13 5.11 11.42 -8.95
N LEU A 14 4.17 10.46 -8.98
CA LEU A 14 4.21 9.34 -9.96
C LEU A 14 3.02 9.28 -10.92
N VAL A 15 1.94 9.99 -10.65
CA VAL A 15 0.85 10.20 -11.62
C VAL A 15 1.33 11.28 -12.61
N PRO A 16 1.21 11.09 -13.93
CA PRO A 16 1.58 12.12 -14.89
C PRO A 16 0.82 13.40 -14.57
N TRP A 17 1.56 14.44 -14.14
CA TRP A 17 1.08 15.76 -13.74
C TRP A 17 0.37 16.44 -14.90
N ILE A 18 -0.93 16.17 -15.00
CA ILE A 18 -1.86 16.78 -15.93
C ILE A 18 -3.09 17.09 -15.09
N ALA A 19 -3.57 18.33 -15.13
CA ALA A 19 -4.86 18.67 -14.55
C ALA A 19 -5.94 17.89 -15.31
N TRP A 20 -6.59 16.95 -14.63
CA TRP A 20 -7.76 16.20 -15.10
C TRP A 20 -9.03 16.81 -14.52
N SER A 21 -10.20 16.29 -14.87
CA SER A 21 -11.39 16.59 -14.06
C SER A 21 -11.18 16.08 -12.65
N ASP A 22 -11.71 16.80 -11.66
CA ASP A 22 -11.66 16.40 -10.25
C ASP A 22 -12.22 14.98 -10.06
N ASP A 23 -13.26 14.61 -10.80
CA ASP A 23 -13.86 13.27 -10.78
C ASP A 23 -12.89 12.15 -11.22
N LEU A 24 -12.03 12.41 -12.21
CA LEU A 24 -11.07 11.40 -12.69
C LEU A 24 -9.92 11.25 -11.71
N ASP A 25 -9.47 12.36 -11.13
CA ASP A 25 -8.46 12.35 -10.07
C ASP A 25 -8.96 11.59 -8.83
N GLU A 26 -10.21 11.84 -8.40
CA GLU A 26 -10.83 11.13 -7.29
C GLU A 26 -10.97 9.62 -7.56
N ALA A 27 -11.40 9.24 -8.77
CA ALA A 27 -11.50 7.83 -9.16
C ALA A 27 -10.13 7.14 -9.13
N LEU A 28 -9.08 7.77 -9.67
CA LEU A 28 -7.73 7.23 -9.68
C LEU A 28 -7.13 7.14 -8.27
N LYS A 29 -7.35 8.15 -7.41
CA LYS A 29 -6.93 8.15 -6.00
C LYS A 29 -7.59 7.07 -5.17
N ARG A 30 -8.80 6.64 -5.54
CA ARG A 30 -9.47 5.48 -4.94
C ARG A 30 -9.10 4.17 -5.62
N TRP A 31 -8.26 4.18 -6.65
CA TRP A 31 -7.97 3.04 -7.54
C TRP A 31 -9.21 2.45 -8.24
N ASP A 32 -10.26 3.24 -8.43
CA ASP A 32 -11.45 2.83 -9.17
C ASP A 32 -11.22 2.93 -10.69
N THR A 33 -10.58 1.88 -11.23
CA THR A 33 -10.24 1.83 -12.66
C THR A 33 -11.47 1.73 -13.55
N LYS A 34 -12.59 1.21 -13.05
CA LYS A 34 -13.86 1.13 -13.79
C LYS A 34 -14.43 2.52 -14.04
N THR A 35 -14.60 3.30 -12.97
CA THR A 35 -15.08 4.68 -13.08
C THR A 35 -14.08 5.54 -13.86
N ALA A 36 -12.78 5.39 -13.60
CA ALA A 36 -11.75 6.10 -14.35
C ALA A 36 -11.80 5.80 -15.85
N LEU A 37 -12.05 4.55 -16.24
CA LEU A 37 -12.19 4.14 -17.64
C LEU A 37 -13.40 4.81 -18.32
N GLU A 38 -14.55 4.82 -17.65
CA GLU A 38 -15.78 5.46 -18.15
C GLU A 38 -15.58 6.98 -18.36
N LEU A 39 -14.92 7.65 -17.41
CA LEU A 39 -14.58 9.07 -17.49
C LEU A 39 -13.60 9.36 -18.64
N VAL A 40 -12.57 8.54 -18.82
CA VAL A 40 -11.58 8.71 -19.90
C VAL A 40 -12.22 8.48 -21.28
N GLN A 41 -13.15 7.53 -21.40
CA GLN A 41 -13.83 7.24 -22.67
C GLN A 41 -14.80 8.35 -23.10
N THR A 42 -15.38 9.07 -22.15
CA THR A 42 -16.31 10.17 -22.40
C THR A 42 -15.60 11.51 -22.60
N ALA A 43 -14.32 11.62 -22.24
CA ALA A 43 -13.48 12.80 -22.45
C ALA A 43 -13.19 13.04 -23.94
N ARG A 44 -13.81 14.07 -24.53
CA ARG A 44 -13.73 14.37 -25.98
C ARG A 44 -12.39 14.94 -26.43
N ASP A 45 -11.65 15.61 -25.55
CA ASP A 45 -10.48 16.43 -25.91
C ASP A 45 -9.16 15.88 -25.36
N LEU A 46 -9.08 14.59 -25.02
CA LEU A 46 -7.87 14.06 -24.41
C LEU A 46 -6.78 13.76 -25.46
N PRO A 47 -5.59 14.39 -25.41
CA PRO A 47 -4.49 14.07 -26.31
C PRO A 47 -4.11 12.59 -26.22
N ARG A 48 -3.84 11.97 -27.38
CA ARG A 48 -3.56 10.52 -27.48
C ARG A 48 -2.42 10.06 -26.57
N SER A 49 -1.35 10.84 -26.42
CA SER A 49 -0.23 10.51 -25.52
C SER A 49 -0.66 10.46 -24.06
N LYS A 50 -1.53 11.38 -23.64
CA LYS A 50 -2.07 11.46 -22.28
C LYS A 50 -3.05 10.30 -22.02
N ALA A 51 -3.90 9.99 -22.99
CA ALA A 51 -4.78 8.82 -22.93
C ALA A 51 -3.96 7.51 -22.79
N ALA A 52 -2.89 7.35 -23.56
CA ALA A 52 -2.02 6.17 -23.47
C ALA A 52 -1.35 6.04 -22.09
N ALA A 53 -0.91 7.14 -21.48
CA ALA A 53 -0.36 7.14 -20.13
C ALA A 53 -1.40 6.70 -19.09
N LEU A 54 -2.63 7.22 -19.17
CA LEU A 54 -3.73 6.83 -18.28
C LEU A 54 -4.13 5.37 -18.44
N TYR A 55 -4.32 4.89 -19.68
CA TYR A 55 -4.61 3.48 -19.92
C TYR A 55 -3.48 2.57 -19.42
N GLY A 56 -2.24 3.02 -19.54
CA GLY A 56 -1.07 2.32 -19.00
C GLY A 56 -1.10 2.25 -17.47
N TYR A 57 -1.45 3.35 -16.80
CA TYR A 57 -1.58 3.39 -15.35
C TYR A 57 -2.75 2.53 -14.84
N MET A 58 -3.94 2.63 -15.46
CA MET A 58 -5.09 1.79 -15.11
C MET A 58 -4.76 0.29 -15.30
N ALA A 59 -4.09 -0.09 -16.40
CA ALA A 59 -3.65 -1.46 -16.59
C ALA A 59 -2.67 -1.94 -15.49
N PHE A 60 -1.85 -1.04 -14.94
CA PHE A 60 -0.97 -1.37 -13.82
C PHE A 60 -1.75 -1.58 -12.51
N LEU A 61 -2.75 -0.73 -12.24
CA LEU A 61 -3.68 -0.87 -11.11
C LEU A 61 -4.57 -2.13 -11.22
N GLU A 62 -4.81 -2.62 -12.43
CA GLU A 62 -5.52 -3.88 -12.70
C GLU A 62 -4.59 -5.11 -12.62
N GLY A 63 -3.28 -4.91 -12.59
CA GLY A 63 -2.29 -5.99 -12.54
C GLY A 63 -1.90 -6.58 -13.90
N ASP A 64 -2.32 -5.97 -15.00
CA ASP A 64 -1.87 -6.30 -16.34
C ASP A 64 -0.58 -5.54 -16.67
N TYR A 65 0.53 -6.01 -16.11
CA TYR A 65 1.83 -5.37 -16.25
C TYR A 65 2.35 -5.37 -17.68
N GLY A 66 1.98 -6.38 -18.48
CA GLY A 66 2.36 -6.44 -19.90
C GLY A 66 1.67 -5.36 -20.72
N ARG A 67 0.35 -5.19 -20.55
CA ARG A 67 -0.40 -4.12 -21.20
C ARG A 67 0.03 -2.74 -20.73
N ALA A 68 0.24 -2.58 -19.42
CA ALA A 68 0.73 -1.33 -18.83
C ALA A 68 2.05 -0.90 -19.48
N GLU A 69 3.04 -1.79 -19.53
CA GLU A 69 4.35 -1.51 -20.13
C GLU A 69 4.21 -1.15 -21.62
N GLY A 70 3.42 -1.94 -22.36
CA GLY A 70 3.22 -1.72 -23.79
C GLY A 70 2.53 -0.40 -24.12
N LEU A 71 1.63 0.09 -23.27
CA LEU A 71 0.97 1.39 -23.42
C LEU A 71 1.90 2.54 -23.06
N LEU A 72 2.60 2.44 -21.91
CA LEU A 72 3.51 3.48 -21.44
C LEU A 72 4.70 3.69 -22.38
N ARG A 73 5.23 2.63 -23.02
CA ARG A 73 6.30 2.73 -24.04
C ARG A 73 5.90 3.53 -25.28
N LYS A 74 4.60 3.65 -25.58
CA LYS A 74 4.10 4.43 -26.73
C LYS A 74 4.05 5.92 -26.44
N VAL A 75 4.14 6.32 -25.17
CA VAL A 75 4.13 7.73 -24.77
C VAL A 75 5.47 8.36 -25.13
N SER A 76 5.45 9.27 -26.09
CA SER A 76 6.65 10.02 -26.53
C SER A 76 6.77 11.34 -25.77
N GLY A 77 8.00 11.73 -25.40
CA GLY A 77 8.31 13.04 -24.80
C GLY A 77 9.09 12.97 -23.49
N PRO A 78 9.43 14.13 -22.90
CA PRO A 78 10.22 14.22 -21.67
C PRO A 78 9.42 14.03 -20.38
N ASP A 79 8.22 13.43 -20.43
CA ASP A 79 7.37 13.29 -19.24
C ASP A 79 8.04 12.41 -18.18
N ARG A 80 8.48 13.02 -17.08
CA ARG A 80 9.23 12.34 -16.02
C ARG A 80 8.34 11.35 -15.27
N GLY A 81 7.06 11.67 -15.08
CA GLY A 81 6.09 10.82 -14.38
C GLY A 81 5.87 9.50 -15.12
N THR A 82 5.52 9.56 -16.41
CA THR A 82 5.35 8.36 -17.24
C THR A 82 6.62 7.52 -17.33
N LYS A 83 7.80 8.16 -17.41
CA LYS A 83 9.08 7.43 -17.40
C LYS A 83 9.32 6.69 -16.08
N ALA A 84 9.08 7.35 -14.95
CA ALA A 84 9.20 6.72 -13.63
C ALA A 84 8.20 5.57 -13.47
N LEU A 85 6.95 5.77 -13.87
CA LEU A 85 5.93 4.72 -13.85
C LEU A 85 6.31 3.54 -14.76
N LEU A 86 6.81 3.81 -15.98
CA LEU A 86 7.28 2.75 -16.88
C LEU A 86 8.41 1.93 -16.26
N THR A 87 9.35 2.57 -15.56
CA THR A 87 10.42 1.88 -14.83
C THR A 87 9.83 0.96 -13.77
N ILE A 88 8.92 1.45 -12.94
CA ILE A 88 8.25 0.66 -11.89
C ILE A 88 7.51 -0.54 -12.52
N VAL A 89 6.70 -0.30 -13.56
CA VAL A 89 5.93 -1.33 -14.26
C VAL A 89 6.83 -2.42 -14.83
N ALA A 90 7.92 -2.04 -15.51
CA ALA A 90 8.86 -2.98 -16.10
C ALA A 90 9.55 -3.84 -15.02
N PHE A 91 9.97 -3.23 -13.90
CA PHE A 91 10.55 -3.96 -12.78
C PHE A 91 9.53 -4.89 -12.10
N THR A 92 8.33 -4.41 -11.80
CA THR A 92 7.27 -5.25 -11.21
C THR A 92 6.95 -6.43 -12.12
N ARG A 93 6.84 -6.22 -13.44
CA ARG A 93 6.63 -7.30 -14.40
C ARG A 93 7.76 -8.33 -14.33
N ALA A 94 9.01 -7.89 -14.42
CA ALA A 94 10.17 -8.79 -14.39
C ALA A 94 10.27 -9.57 -13.07
N THR A 95 9.95 -8.94 -11.94
CA THR A 95 9.96 -9.59 -10.62
C THR A 95 8.89 -10.67 -10.50
N THR A 96 7.70 -10.43 -11.07
CA THR A 96 6.49 -11.22 -10.83
C THR A 96 6.13 -12.19 -11.97
N GLN A 97 6.82 -12.14 -13.11
CA GLN A 97 6.48 -12.95 -14.30
C GLN A 97 6.53 -14.46 -14.06
N ASP A 98 7.42 -14.94 -13.20
CA ASP A 98 7.64 -16.36 -12.90
C ASP A 98 6.93 -16.79 -11.60
N MET A 99 6.09 -15.93 -11.03
CA MET A 99 5.32 -16.23 -9.83
C MET A 99 4.03 -16.98 -10.17
N VAL A 100 3.63 -17.89 -9.29
CA VAL A 100 2.34 -18.57 -9.36
C VAL A 100 1.30 -17.81 -8.52
N VAL A 101 0.02 -18.07 -8.77
CA VAL A 101 -1.09 -17.43 -8.07
C VAL A 101 -1.79 -18.45 -7.18
N ALA A 102 -1.96 -18.12 -5.91
CA ALA A 102 -2.92 -18.76 -5.02
C ALA A 102 -4.12 -17.83 -4.82
N THR A 103 -5.31 -18.42 -4.66
CA THR A 103 -6.55 -17.68 -4.38
C THR A 103 -7.01 -18.04 -2.98
N SER A 104 -7.55 -17.06 -2.24
CA SER A 104 -8.17 -17.33 -0.94
C SER A 104 -9.44 -18.20 -1.07
N GLU A 105 -9.85 -18.83 0.02
CA GLU A 105 -11.01 -19.72 0.05
C GLU A 105 -12.30 -19.03 -0.42
N LYS A 106 -12.53 -17.77 -0.03
CA LYS A 106 -13.74 -17.01 -0.42
C LYS A 106 -13.57 -16.23 -1.72
N GLY A 107 -12.38 -16.26 -2.33
CA GLY A 107 -12.09 -15.57 -3.59
C GLY A 107 -11.88 -14.06 -3.48
N HIS A 108 -11.82 -13.49 -2.28
CA HIS A 108 -11.54 -12.06 -2.07
C HIS A 108 -10.08 -11.68 -2.33
N PHE A 109 -9.17 -12.64 -2.42
CA PHE A 109 -7.74 -12.38 -2.57
C PHE A 109 -7.08 -13.26 -3.62
N SER A 110 -6.14 -12.67 -4.36
CA SER A 110 -5.19 -13.40 -5.21
C SER A 110 -3.77 -13.07 -4.78
N LEU A 111 -2.99 -14.06 -4.38
CA LEU A 111 -1.62 -13.92 -3.91
C LEU A 111 -0.64 -14.48 -4.94
N LYS A 112 0.22 -13.61 -5.48
CA LYS A 112 1.37 -13.99 -6.33
C LYS A 112 2.59 -14.28 -5.46
N TYR A 113 3.25 -15.41 -5.67
CA TYR A 113 4.47 -15.79 -4.95
C TYR A 113 5.39 -16.68 -5.79
N ARG A 114 6.65 -16.81 -5.37
CA ARG A 114 7.58 -17.78 -5.97
C ARG A 114 7.42 -19.15 -5.29
N PRO A 115 7.21 -20.24 -6.05
CA PRO A 115 7.20 -21.59 -5.49
C PRO A 115 8.46 -21.92 -4.69
N GLY A 116 8.34 -22.82 -3.72
CA GLY A 116 9.44 -23.20 -2.83
C GLY A 116 9.24 -22.72 -1.39
N HIS A 117 10.24 -22.05 -0.82
CA HIS A 117 10.29 -21.75 0.62
C HIS A 117 9.11 -20.90 1.15
N ASP A 118 8.49 -20.09 0.28
CA ASP A 118 7.40 -19.20 0.66
C ASP A 118 6.02 -19.89 0.73
N GLU A 119 5.89 -21.13 0.24
CA GLU A 119 4.61 -21.85 0.23
C GLU A 119 3.97 -21.98 1.61
N ALA A 120 4.80 -22.16 2.64
CA ALA A 120 4.32 -22.25 4.02
C ALA A 120 3.67 -20.94 4.52
N ALA A 121 4.11 -19.79 4.02
CA ALA A 121 3.55 -18.49 4.41
C ALA A 121 2.24 -18.17 3.69
N VAL A 122 2.04 -18.67 2.47
CA VAL A 122 0.88 -18.36 1.61
C VAL A 122 -0.44 -18.65 2.33
N PHE A 123 -0.56 -19.81 2.97
CA PHE A 123 -1.78 -20.21 3.69
C PHE A 123 -2.14 -19.19 4.77
N TYR A 124 -1.20 -18.85 5.65
CA TYR A 124 -1.44 -17.93 6.77
C TYR A 124 -1.65 -16.48 6.32
N ILE A 125 -1.03 -16.05 5.22
CA ILE A 125 -1.28 -14.71 4.65
C ILE A 125 -2.72 -14.62 4.16
N LEU A 126 -3.19 -15.62 3.41
CA LEU A 126 -4.57 -15.65 2.89
C LEU A 126 -5.61 -15.82 4.01
N GLU A 127 -5.32 -16.64 5.02
CA GLU A 127 -6.17 -16.79 6.22
C GLU A 127 -6.33 -15.46 6.96
N ALA A 128 -5.21 -14.77 7.25
CA ALA A 128 -5.24 -13.47 7.92
C ALA A 128 -5.95 -12.42 7.06
N ALA A 129 -5.75 -12.42 5.74
CA ALA A 129 -6.42 -11.50 4.82
C ALA A 129 -7.94 -11.70 4.82
N GLU A 130 -8.44 -12.94 4.74
CA GLU A 130 -9.88 -13.24 4.77
C GLU A 130 -10.52 -12.89 6.11
N ALA A 131 -9.87 -13.24 7.23
CA ALA A 131 -10.38 -12.90 8.55
C ALA A 131 -10.44 -11.38 8.75
N MET A 132 -9.40 -10.66 8.30
CA MET A 132 -9.36 -9.21 8.36
C MET A 132 -10.37 -8.55 7.42
N TRP A 133 -10.61 -9.12 6.23
CA TRP A 133 -11.63 -8.65 5.29
C TRP A 133 -13.01 -8.60 5.93
N ASP A 134 -13.43 -9.68 6.60
CA ASP A 134 -14.71 -9.76 7.29
C ASP A 134 -14.84 -8.70 8.41
N VAL A 135 -13.74 -8.38 9.09
CA VAL A 135 -13.71 -7.31 10.08
C VAL A 135 -13.88 -5.95 9.41
N LEU A 136 -13.09 -5.66 8.38
CA LEU A 136 -13.06 -4.37 7.71
C LEU A 136 -14.39 -4.06 7.00
N MET A 137 -14.95 -5.01 6.25
CA MET A 137 -16.21 -4.82 5.54
C MET A 137 -17.36 -4.53 6.51
N ARG A 138 -17.44 -5.26 7.63
CA ARG A 138 -18.45 -4.99 8.67
C ARG A 138 -18.23 -3.66 9.37
N ARG A 139 -16.98 -3.33 9.71
CA ARG A 139 -16.66 -2.16 10.53
C ARG A 139 -16.81 -0.85 9.78
N PHE A 140 -16.56 -0.86 8.48
CA PHE A 140 -16.71 0.30 7.60
C PHE A 140 -18.02 0.30 6.81
N ASP A 141 -18.90 -0.69 7.01
CA ASP A 141 -20.12 -0.90 6.24
C ASP A 141 -19.85 -0.83 4.72
N ALA A 142 -18.76 -1.47 4.31
CA ALA A 142 -18.19 -1.38 2.98
C ALA A 142 -18.46 -2.63 2.16
N HIS A 143 -18.60 -2.44 0.85
CA HIS A 143 -18.75 -3.51 -0.14
C HIS A 143 -17.77 -3.24 -1.29
N LEU A 144 -16.64 -3.95 -1.28
CA LEU A 144 -15.61 -3.80 -2.31
C LEU A 144 -15.66 -4.97 -3.31
N GLU A 145 -15.48 -4.66 -4.59
CA GLU A 145 -15.48 -5.64 -5.68
C GLU A 145 -14.07 -6.21 -5.96
N GLY A 146 -14.06 -7.45 -6.48
CA GLY A 146 -12.90 -8.10 -7.07
C GLY A 146 -11.89 -8.67 -6.07
N PRO A 147 -10.99 -9.57 -6.51
CA PRO A 147 -9.95 -10.05 -5.64
C PRO A 147 -8.92 -8.94 -5.41
N VAL A 148 -8.64 -8.63 -4.15
CA VAL A 148 -7.50 -7.81 -3.76
C VAL A 148 -6.23 -8.54 -4.12
N ARG A 149 -5.33 -7.87 -4.84
CA ARG A 149 -4.05 -8.43 -5.27
C ARG A 149 -3.03 -8.33 -4.15
N ILE A 150 -2.41 -9.46 -3.84
CA ILE A 150 -1.29 -9.59 -2.90
C ILE A 150 -0.07 -10.07 -3.69
N GLU A 151 1.09 -9.49 -3.46
CA GLU A 151 2.36 -9.93 -4.05
C GLU A 151 3.40 -10.19 -2.97
N LEU A 152 3.87 -11.44 -2.89
CA LEU A 152 4.95 -11.84 -2.01
C LEU A 152 6.29 -11.71 -2.78
N LEU A 153 6.96 -10.59 -2.55
CA LEU A 153 8.18 -10.19 -3.24
C LEU A 153 9.41 -10.85 -2.62
N PRO A 154 10.40 -11.27 -3.42
CA PRO A 154 11.53 -12.07 -2.93
C PRO A 154 12.54 -11.28 -2.09
N SER A 155 12.52 -9.93 -2.13
CA SER A 155 13.54 -9.11 -1.47
C SER A 155 13.07 -7.66 -1.25
N PHE A 156 13.83 -6.91 -0.46
CA PHE A 156 13.63 -5.48 -0.25
C PHE A 156 13.89 -4.65 -1.53
N GLU A 157 14.83 -5.06 -2.38
CA GLU A 157 15.05 -4.42 -3.68
C GLU A 157 13.85 -4.57 -4.60
N ALA A 158 13.21 -5.74 -4.57
CA ALA A 158 11.97 -5.98 -5.32
C ALA A 158 10.82 -5.10 -4.80
N LEU A 159 10.72 -4.92 -3.47
CA LEU A 159 9.75 -4.00 -2.85
C LEU A 159 10.03 -2.56 -3.27
N ALA A 160 11.26 -2.08 -3.13
CA ALA A 160 11.67 -0.73 -3.50
C ALA A 160 11.36 -0.42 -4.98
N ALA A 161 11.81 -1.30 -5.88
CA ALA A 161 11.59 -1.14 -7.32
C ALA A 161 10.10 -1.16 -7.71
N SER A 162 9.28 -1.99 -7.05
CA SER A 162 7.86 -2.13 -7.37
C SER A 162 6.97 -1.04 -6.78
N THR A 163 7.49 -0.29 -5.79
CA THR A 163 6.79 0.82 -5.13
C THR A 163 7.28 2.20 -5.60
N GLY A 164 8.43 2.25 -6.28
CA GLY A 164 9.13 3.47 -6.66
C GLY A 164 9.93 4.11 -5.51
N LEU A 165 10.10 3.38 -4.40
CA LEU A 165 10.95 3.78 -3.29
C LEU A 165 12.42 3.50 -3.60
N ASN A 166 13.32 4.18 -2.91
CA ASN A 166 14.74 3.84 -2.90
C ASN A 166 15.10 2.98 -1.67
N MET A 167 16.25 2.30 -1.73
CA MET A 167 16.70 1.42 -0.64
C MET A 167 16.89 2.15 0.70
N PRO A 168 17.47 3.36 0.75
CA PRO A 168 17.50 4.15 1.98
C PRO A 168 16.11 4.35 2.61
N GLU A 169 15.09 4.71 1.83
CA GLU A 169 13.72 4.89 2.33
C GLU A 169 13.14 3.60 2.91
N VAL A 170 13.39 2.46 2.27
CA VAL A 170 12.93 1.14 2.76
C VAL A 170 13.67 0.76 4.05
N HIS A 171 14.98 1.02 4.13
CA HIS A 171 15.77 0.72 5.32
C HIS A 171 15.43 1.63 6.51
N GLU A 172 15.26 2.93 6.28
CA GLU A 172 14.94 3.92 7.31
C GLU A 172 13.54 3.69 7.89
N SER A 173 12.57 3.35 7.04
CA SER A 173 11.21 3.04 7.49
C SER A 173 11.08 1.64 8.11
N GLY A 174 12.00 0.73 7.80
CA GLY A 174 11.88 -0.68 8.17
C GLY A 174 10.69 -1.38 7.49
N ALA A 175 10.19 -0.81 6.38
CA ALA A 175 9.03 -1.34 5.69
C ALA A 175 9.31 -2.74 5.11
N VAL A 176 8.59 -3.73 5.63
CA VAL A 176 8.57 -5.11 5.12
C VAL A 176 7.35 -5.37 4.24
N ALA A 177 6.41 -4.43 4.18
CA ALA A 177 5.24 -4.46 3.33
C ALA A 177 4.81 -3.03 2.97
N VAL A 178 4.08 -2.91 1.85
CA VAL A 178 3.51 -1.64 1.37
C VAL A 178 2.21 -1.90 0.62
N CYS A 179 1.15 -1.18 0.96
CA CYS A 179 -0.06 -1.04 0.15
C CYS A 179 0.09 0.13 -0.84
N LYS A 180 0.18 -0.18 -2.14
CA LYS A 180 0.28 0.85 -3.19
C LYS A 180 -0.13 0.29 -4.55
N PHE A 181 -0.63 1.15 -5.42
CA PHE A 181 -1.00 0.78 -6.80
C PHE A 181 -2.05 -0.33 -6.86
N ASN A 182 -3.06 -0.25 -5.99
CA ASN A 182 -4.18 -1.19 -5.93
C ASN A 182 -3.75 -2.65 -5.65
N LYS A 183 -2.75 -2.82 -4.78
CA LYS A 183 -2.27 -4.12 -4.31
C LYS A 183 -1.55 -3.98 -2.96
N VAL A 184 -1.48 -5.09 -2.25
CA VAL A 184 -0.62 -5.25 -1.07
C VAL A 184 0.64 -5.99 -1.50
N MET A 185 1.81 -5.45 -1.14
CA MET A 185 3.10 -6.08 -1.41
C MET A 185 3.76 -6.42 -0.08
N LEU A 186 4.15 -7.67 0.10
CA LEU A 186 4.91 -8.14 1.27
C LEU A 186 6.28 -8.62 0.82
N VAL A 187 7.32 -8.36 1.60
CA VAL A 187 8.61 -9.04 1.43
C VAL A 187 8.47 -10.46 1.97
N SER A 188 8.99 -11.45 1.26
CA SER A 188 9.06 -12.84 1.72
C SER A 188 9.61 -12.90 3.15
N PRO A 189 8.95 -13.60 4.09
CA PRO A 189 9.50 -13.85 5.43
C PRO A 189 10.88 -14.51 5.38
N SER A 190 11.15 -15.29 4.33
CA SER A 190 12.43 -15.96 4.11
C SER A 190 13.56 -15.01 3.73
N ALA A 191 13.25 -13.76 3.34
CA ALA A 191 14.25 -12.72 3.10
C ALA A 191 14.81 -12.11 4.40
N LEU A 192 14.24 -12.44 5.56
CA LEU A 192 14.73 -12.03 6.87
C LEU A 192 15.17 -13.24 7.69
N PRO A 193 16.35 -13.22 8.35
CA PRO A 193 16.86 -14.37 9.11
C PRO A 193 15.92 -14.90 10.20
N TRP A 194 15.08 -14.02 10.75
CA TRP A 194 14.16 -14.33 11.85
C TRP A 194 12.69 -14.20 11.45
N GLY A 195 12.42 -14.01 10.16
CA GLY A 195 11.09 -13.61 9.69
C GLY A 195 10.61 -12.31 10.33
N TYR A 196 9.29 -12.12 10.31
CA TYR A 196 8.57 -11.01 10.90
C TYR A 196 7.09 -11.43 11.06
N PRO A 197 6.23 -10.69 11.79
CA PRO A 197 4.83 -11.08 11.99
C PRO A 197 3.97 -10.81 10.74
N TYR A 198 4.27 -11.50 9.63
CA TYR A 198 3.71 -11.24 8.30
C TYR A 198 2.18 -11.34 8.21
N ALA A 199 1.52 -12.13 9.06
CA ALA A 199 0.06 -12.19 9.14
C ALA A 199 -0.54 -10.90 9.75
N ASP A 200 0.04 -10.41 10.85
CA ASP A 200 -0.35 -9.11 11.43
C ASP A 200 -0.02 -7.97 10.44
N THR A 201 1.13 -8.04 9.76
CA THR A 201 1.49 -7.08 8.70
C THR A 201 0.50 -7.10 7.53
N MET A 202 0.05 -8.27 7.08
CA MET A 202 -0.98 -8.37 6.03
C MET A 202 -2.29 -7.69 6.46
N ALA A 203 -2.73 -7.90 7.70
CA ALA A 203 -3.93 -7.25 8.24
C ALA A 203 -3.78 -5.72 8.32
N HIS A 204 -2.59 -5.24 8.69
CA HIS A 204 -2.24 -3.83 8.70
C HIS A 204 -2.33 -3.22 7.28
N GLU A 205 -1.64 -3.80 6.29
CA GLU A 205 -1.66 -3.31 4.92
C GLU A 205 -3.05 -3.41 4.26
N LEU A 206 -3.84 -4.43 4.61
CA LEU A 206 -5.21 -4.53 4.12
C LEU A 206 -6.09 -3.39 4.64
N THR A 207 -5.82 -2.90 5.86
CA THR A 207 -6.51 -1.73 6.40
C THR A 207 -6.19 -0.49 5.56
N HIS A 208 -4.92 -0.27 5.20
CA HIS A 208 -4.53 0.80 4.26
C HIS A 208 -5.24 0.66 2.92
N TYR A 209 -5.31 -0.55 2.38
CA TYR A 209 -6.01 -0.82 1.12
C TYR A 209 -7.48 -0.39 1.19
N VAL A 210 -8.22 -0.86 2.20
CA VAL A 210 -9.65 -0.55 2.35
C VAL A 210 -9.87 0.94 2.58
N LEU A 211 -9.07 1.58 3.45
CA LEU A 211 -9.15 3.02 3.66
C LEU A 211 -8.91 3.81 2.38
N THR A 212 -7.93 3.39 1.56
CA THR A 212 -7.65 4.03 0.27
C THR A 212 -8.80 3.83 -0.72
N ARG A 213 -9.37 2.64 -0.81
CA ARG A 213 -10.53 2.36 -1.68
C ARG A 213 -11.76 3.20 -1.30
N LEU A 214 -11.94 3.50 -0.02
CA LEU A 214 -13.09 4.27 0.48
C LEU A 214 -12.85 5.79 0.44
N GLY A 215 -11.71 6.25 0.96
CA GLY A 215 -11.42 7.67 1.18
C GLY A 215 -10.44 8.29 0.19
N GLY A 216 -9.78 7.48 -0.64
CA GLY A 216 -8.72 7.91 -1.55
C GLY A 216 -7.36 8.06 -0.87
N GLU A 217 -6.33 8.24 -1.69
CA GLU A 217 -4.93 8.37 -1.27
C GLU A 217 -4.61 9.63 -0.44
N ASP A 218 -5.50 10.62 -0.40
CA ASP A 218 -5.30 11.87 0.33
C ASP A 218 -5.63 11.78 1.83
N LEU A 219 -6.11 10.62 2.32
CA LEU A 219 -6.37 10.42 3.75
C LEU A 219 -5.10 10.73 4.58
N PRO A 220 -5.20 11.48 5.69
CA PRO A 220 -4.04 11.83 6.49
C PRO A 220 -3.26 10.60 6.99
N LEU A 221 -1.94 10.62 6.86
CA LEU A 221 -1.09 9.48 7.19
C LEU A 221 -1.29 8.99 8.63
N TRP A 222 -1.30 9.90 9.61
CA TRP A 222 -1.53 9.55 11.02
C TRP A 222 -2.85 8.79 11.24
N PHE A 223 -3.88 9.11 10.47
CA PHE A 223 -5.19 8.47 10.58
C PHE A 223 -5.13 7.06 10.00
N GLN A 224 -4.54 6.91 8.81
CA GLN A 224 -4.37 5.60 8.19
C GLN A 224 -3.57 4.65 9.09
N GLU A 225 -2.43 5.12 9.58
CA GLU A 225 -1.54 4.36 10.47
C GLU A 225 -2.19 4.03 11.83
N GLY A 226 -2.87 5.01 12.43
CA GLY A 226 -3.58 4.83 13.69
C GLY A 226 -4.69 3.78 13.59
N VAL A 227 -5.52 3.86 12.54
CA VAL A 227 -6.59 2.89 12.29
C VAL A 227 -6.02 1.50 11.97
N ALA A 228 -4.96 1.43 11.15
CA ALA A 228 -4.30 0.18 10.81
C ALA A 228 -3.71 -0.50 12.06
N LYS A 229 -3.04 0.24 12.95
CA LYS A 229 -2.53 -0.30 14.23
C LYS A 229 -3.63 -0.67 15.21
N TYR A 230 -4.67 0.15 15.31
CA TYR A 230 -5.83 -0.11 16.16
C TYR A 230 -6.55 -1.41 15.77
N LEU A 231 -6.63 -1.72 14.47
CA LEU A 231 -7.30 -2.92 13.96
C LEU A 231 -6.37 -4.12 13.72
N GLU A 232 -5.05 -3.93 13.73
CA GLU A 232 -4.03 -4.92 13.31
C GLU A 232 -4.24 -6.31 13.90
N SER A 233 -4.67 -6.41 15.16
CA SER A 233 -4.79 -7.70 15.85
C SER A 233 -6.20 -8.33 15.82
N THR A 234 -7.17 -7.64 15.23
CA THR A 234 -8.58 -8.04 15.24
C THR A 234 -8.87 -9.26 14.37
N TRP A 235 -8.07 -9.50 13.31
CA TRP A 235 -8.22 -10.67 12.43
C TRP A 235 -8.14 -12.00 13.19
N ARG A 236 -7.39 -12.04 14.29
CA ARG A 236 -7.22 -13.21 15.16
C ARG A 236 -8.08 -13.15 16.44
N GLY A 237 -9.18 -12.39 16.39
CA GLY A 237 -10.20 -12.36 17.44
C GLY A 237 -9.87 -11.54 18.68
N LYS A 238 -8.86 -10.65 18.63
CA LYS A 238 -8.62 -9.69 19.71
C LYS A 238 -9.55 -8.48 19.60
N GLU A 239 -9.82 -7.87 20.74
CA GLU A 239 -10.44 -6.54 20.76
C GLU A 239 -9.51 -5.51 20.10
N PRO A 240 -10.06 -4.52 19.39
CA PRO A 240 -9.25 -3.49 18.75
C PRO A 240 -8.58 -2.58 19.80
N GLY A 241 -7.47 -1.96 19.42
CA GLY A 241 -6.65 -1.11 20.29
C GLY A 241 -5.84 -1.87 21.34
N GLN A 242 -5.80 -3.20 21.28
CA GLN A 242 -4.97 -3.98 22.19
C GLN A 242 -3.49 -3.83 21.87
N LEU A 243 -2.80 -3.01 22.66
CA LEU A 243 -1.36 -2.88 22.63
C LEU A 243 -0.65 -4.16 23.05
N THR A 244 0.49 -4.45 22.40
CA THR A 244 1.44 -5.45 22.91
C THR A 244 1.93 -5.04 24.30
N ARG A 245 2.42 -6.01 25.08
CA ARG A 245 2.96 -5.72 26.42
C ARG A 245 4.04 -4.63 26.37
N GLY A 246 5.00 -4.75 25.44
CA GLY A 246 6.07 -3.76 25.29
C GLY A 246 5.57 -2.38 24.88
N ALA A 247 4.60 -2.31 23.96
CA ALA A 247 3.99 -1.03 23.57
C ALA A 247 3.24 -0.38 24.74
N ARG A 248 2.51 -1.17 25.53
CA ARG A 248 1.79 -0.70 26.72
C ARG A 248 2.72 -0.20 27.81
N GLU A 249 3.80 -0.93 28.11
CA GLU A 249 4.81 -0.52 29.09
C GLU A 249 5.50 0.79 28.65
N ARG A 250 5.83 0.91 27.35
CA ARG A 250 6.41 2.13 26.77
C ARG A 250 5.45 3.32 26.89
N LEU A 251 4.18 3.14 26.52
CA LEU A 251 3.15 4.17 26.62
C LEU A 251 2.94 4.60 28.07
N ALA A 252 2.77 3.64 28.99
CA ALA A 252 2.59 3.94 30.41
C ALA A 252 3.78 4.73 30.99
N THR A 253 5.00 4.38 30.61
CA THR A 253 6.21 5.11 31.01
C THR A 253 6.20 6.55 30.46
N ALA A 254 5.85 6.73 29.18
CA ALA A 254 5.77 8.06 28.57
C ALA A 254 4.69 8.94 29.21
N VAL A 255 3.54 8.37 29.60
CA VAL A 255 2.48 9.08 30.35
C VAL A 255 3.01 9.55 31.71
N VAL A 256 3.63 8.66 32.48
CA VAL A 256 4.17 8.99 33.83
C VAL A 256 5.26 10.06 33.75
N GLU A 257 6.10 10.00 32.73
CA GLU A 257 7.22 10.93 32.56
C GLU A 257 6.85 12.22 31.79
N GLY A 258 5.60 12.36 31.33
CA GLY A 258 5.16 13.55 30.57
C GLY A 258 5.84 13.69 29.21
N ARG A 259 6.19 12.58 28.57
CA ARG A 259 6.93 12.51 27.29
C ARG A 259 6.09 11.98 26.12
N LEU A 260 4.77 12.15 26.18
CA LEU A 260 3.89 11.82 25.05
C LEU A 260 4.23 12.68 23.84
N ILE A 261 4.01 12.13 22.65
CA ILE A 261 4.30 12.80 21.39
C ILE A 261 3.14 13.76 21.09
N PRO A 262 3.41 15.07 20.90
CA PRO A 262 2.36 16.01 20.52
C PRO A 262 1.71 15.59 19.20
N PHE A 263 0.38 15.67 19.12
CA PHE A 263 -0.36 15.30 17.92
C PHE A 263 0.13 16.03 16.66
N ASP A 264 0.49 17.31 16.77
CA ASP A 264 1.03 18.09 15.66
C ASP A 264 2.36 17.52 15.11
N SER A 265 3.12 16.81 15.94
CA SER A 265 4.34 16.10 15.49
C SER A 265 4.04 14.80 14.73
N MET A 266 2.84 14.23 14.89
CA MET A 266 2.39 13.04 14.19
C MET A 266 1.60 13.37 12.91
N ARG A 267 1.01 14.57 12.84
CA ARG A 267 0.10 15.00 11.77
C ARG A 267 0.70 14.89 10.37
N ASP A 268 1.94 15.35 10.19
CA ASP A 268 2.51 15.54 8.85
C ASP A 268 3.30 14.32 8.35
N SER A 269 4.01 13.61 9.22
CA SER A 269 4.57 12.29 8.94
C SER A 269 5.23 11.66 10.17
N LEU A 270 4.90 10.40 10.43
CA LEU A 270 5.55 9.58 11.46
C LEU A 270 7.01 9.25 11.09
N ALA A 271 7.38 9.28 9.80
CA ALA A 271 8.71 8.86 9.32
C ALA A 271 9.84 9.82 9.74
N TRP A 272 9.52 11.05 10.18
CA TRP A 272 10.53 12.00 10.66
C TRP A 272 10.86 11.83 12.14
N LEU A 273 10.10 11.01 12.87
CA LEU A 273 10.38 10.69 14.25
C LEU A 273 11.55 9.69 14.31
N PRO A 274 12.42 9.78 15.33
CA PRO A 274 13.39 8.71 15.57
C PRO A 274 12.65 7.40 15.86
N ALA A 275 13.27 6.26 15.51
CA ALA A 275 12.60 4.96 15.53
C ALA A 275 11.96 4.58 16.88
N ASP A 276 12.57 5.01 17.99
CA ASP A 276 12.04 4.80 19.34
C ASP A 276 10.78 5.63 19.63
N ALA A 277 10.69 6.83 19.05
CA ALA A 277 9.51 7.68 19.08
C ALA A 277 8.41 7.19 18.12
N VAL A 278 8.75 6.60 16.96
CA VAL A 278 7.77 5.98 16.06
C VAL A 278 6.99 4.88 16.79
N SER A 279 7.69 4.00 17.52
CA SER A 279 7.04 2.95 18.31
C SER A 279 6.12 3.50 19.41
N LEU A 280 6.46 4.65 20.00
CA LEU A 280 5.60 5.32 20.98
C LEU A 280 4.39 5.97 20.29
N ALA A 281 4.59 6.65 19.15
CA ALA A 281 3.53 7.27 18.38
C ALA A 281 2.47 6.24 17.94
N PHE A 282 2.90 5.06 17.47
CA PHE A 282 1.97 3.98 17.17
C PHE A 282 1.17 3.51 18.39
N ALA A 283 1.80 3.43 19.57
CA ALA A 283 1.12 3.07 20.79
C ALA A 283 0.09 4.13 21.21
N GLU A 284 0.42 5.42 21.05
CA GLU A 284 -0.49 6.54 21.33
C GLU A 284 -1.67 6.60 20.34
N LEU A 285 -1.41 6.40 19.04
CA LEU A 285 -2.44 6.46 18.00
C LEU A 285 -3.42 5.28 18.05
N SER A 286 -3.03 4.16 18.65
CA SER A 286 -3.83 2.93 18.72
C SER A 286 -4.40 2.61 20.09
N SER A 287 -4.15 3.44 21.11
CA SER A 287 -4.66 3.28 22.48
C SER A 287 -6.00 3.97 22.72
#